data_AF-A0A1J5N4Z7-F1
#
_entry.id   AF-A0A1J5N4Z7-F1
#
_cell.length_a   1.000
_cell.length_b   1.000
_cell.length_c   1.000
_cell.angle_alpha   90.00
_cell.angle_beta   90.00
_cell.angle_gamma   90.00
#
_symmetry.space_group_name_H-M   'P 1'
#
loop_
_entity.id
_entity.type
_entity.pdbx_description
1 polymer ?
#
loop_
_entity_poly.entity_id
_entity_poly.type
_entity_poly.pdbx_seq_one_letter_code
_entity_poly.pdbx_strand_id
1 'polypeptide(L)'
;MDILVTAVLATALVAASVTDIRNQRIYNWLTFPLILSGLATHTVFGGFAGLKFAASGFALGFAAMAIPYFLGVMGAGDVKLMAGVGAWLGLDATLTAFLCTCMAGGVYALGVLAFDRKTMMAVLRNIANVFLVFIATRSFNFAPTSTEKALPRLCYGLAIAAGTFTAMGLYAWRTGSIHIGY
;
A
#
# COMPACT_ATOMS: atom_id res chain seq x y z
N MET A 1 -0.77 22.92 -9.58
CA MET A 1 -1.41 21.80 -8.84
C MET A 1 -0.38 20.86 -8.27
N ASP A 2 0.66 20.56 -9.03
CA ASP A 2 1.81 19.72 -8.66
C ASP A 2 2.37 19.91 -7.23
N ILE A 3 2.67 21.14 -6.85
CA ILE A 3 3.20 21.47 -5.50
C ILE A 3 2.17 21.15 -4.41
N LEU A 4 0.87 21.39 -4.68
CA LEU A 4 -0.20 21.07 -3.74
C LEU A 4 -0.31 19.55 -3.56
N VAL A 5 -0.33 18.80 -4.67
CA VAL A 5 -0.41 17.32 -4.64
C VAL A 5 0.77 16.74 -3.88
N THR A 6 2.00 17.17 -4.19
CA THR A 6 3.21 16.73 -3.48
C THR A 6 3.19 17.09 -2.01
N ALA A 7 2.83 18.32 -1.65
CA ALA A 7 2.78 18.74 -0.25
C ALA A 7 1.75 17.95 0.56
N VAL A 8 0.54 17.75 0.01
CA VAL A 8 -0.52 17.00 0.68
C VAL A 8 -0.15 15.52 0.81
N LEU A 9 0.32 14.89 -0.25
CA LEU A 9 0.75 13.48 -0.20
C LEU A 9 1.94 13.30 0.72
N ALA A 10 2.95 14.17 0.65
CA ALA A 10 4.13 14.06 1.52
C ALA A 10 3.74 14.19 3.00
N THR A 11 2.93 15.18 3.36
CA THR A 11 2.49 15.36 4.75
C THR A 11 1.64 14.19 5.22
N ALA A 12 0.70 13.71 4.42
CA ALA A 12 -0.14 12.56 4.76
C ALA A 12 0.66 11.26 4.89
N LEU A 13 1.58 10.99 3.96
CA LEU A 13 2.41 9.78 3.98
C LEU A 13 3.42 9.77 5.13
N VAL A 14 4.01 10.93 5.45
CA VAL A 14 4.87 11.07 6.64
C VAL A 14 4.06 10.85 7.91
N ALA A 15 2.88 11.48 8.04
CA ALA A 15 2.00 11.26 9.19
C ALA A 15 1.59 9.78 9.31
N ALA A 16 1.19 9.15 8.21
CA ALA A 16 0.84 7.73 8.16
C ALA A 16 2.01 6.85 8.59
N SER A 17 3.21 7.09 8.04
CA SER A 17 4.43 6.34 8.37
C SER A 17 4.80 6.47 9.84
N VAL A 18 4.71 7.67 10.41
CA VAL A 18 4.99 7.89 11.84
C VAL A 18 3.95 7.17 12.71
N THR A 19 2.67 7.24 12.37
CA THR A 19 1.62 6.53 13.13
C THR A 19 1.73 5.03 13.00
N ASP A 20 2.15 4.54 11.83
CA ASP A 20 2.31 3.12 11.54
C ASP A 20 3.52 2.53 12.27
N ILE A 21 4.66 3.23 12.28
CA ILE A 21 5.85 2.81 13.04
C ILE A 21 5.57 2.81 14.55
N ARG A 22 4.85 3.82 15.07
CA ARG A 22 4.61 3.95 16.51
C ARG A 22 3.50 3.03 17.03
N ASN A 23 2.40 2.96 16.29
CA ASN A 23 1.16 2.35 16.79
C ASN A 23 0.68 1.19 15.91
N GLN A 24 1.35 0.88 14.78
CA GLN A 24 0.92 -0.10 13.79
C GLN A 24 -0.53 0.09 13.36
N ARG A 25 -0.95 1.36 13.26
CA ARG A 25 -2.31 1.78 12.97
C ARG A 25 -2.30 3.04 12.13
N ILE A 26 -3.00 2.97 11.00
CA ILE A 26 -3.33 4.13 10.18
C ILE A 26 -4.74 4.60 10.55
N TYR A 27 -4.84 5.84 11.05
CA TYR A 27 -6.11 6.39 11.52
C TYR A 27 -7.02 6.83 10.38
N ASN A 28 -8.32 6.55 10.53
CA ASN A 28 -9.38 7.01 9.63
C ASN A 28 -9.41 8.54 9.49
N TRP A 29 -9.03 9.27 10.54
CA TRP A 29 -8.93 10.73 10.55
C TRP A 29 -7.87 11.27 9.58
N LEU A 30 -6.94 10.44 9.12
CA LEU A 30 -5.96 10.80 8.09
C LEU A 30 -6.44 10.39 6.70
N THR A 31 -6.98 9.18 6.58
CA THR A 31 -7.33 8.60 5.27
C THR A 31 -8.60 9.19 4.67
N PHE A 32 -9.64 9.43 5.47
CA PHE A 32 -10.90 10.01 4.96
C PHE A 32 -10.71 11.45 4.44
N PRO A 33 -10.03 12.36 5.17
CA PRO A 33 -9.76 13.69 4.64
C PRO A 33 -8.88 13.63 3.39
N LEU A 34 -7.92 12.71 3.31
CA LEU A 34 -7.07 12.54 2.13
C LEU A 34 -7.90 12.16 0.89
N ILE A 35 -8.79 11.18 1.02
CA ILE A 35 -9.69 10.76 -0.07
C ILE A 35 -10.62 11.90 -0.49
N LEU A 36 -11.29 12.54 0.49
CA LEU A 36 -12.28 13.57 0.23
C LEU A 36 -11.65 14.81 -0.42
N SER A 37 -10.48 15.23 0.08
CA SER A 37 -9.74 16.37 -0.47
C SER A 37 -9.22 16.11 -1.88
N GLY A 38 -8.77 14.89 -2.20
CA GLY A 38 -8.36 14.52 -3.55
C GLY A 38 -9.50 14.60 -4.54
N LEU A 39 -10.63 13.95 -4.21
CA LEU A 39 -11.85 13.99 -5.03
C LEU A 39 -12.36 15.44 -5.21
N ALA A 40 -12.45 16.21 -4.13
CA ALA A 40 -12.94 17.59 -4.18
C ALA A 40 -12.01 18.47 -5.02
N THR A 41 -10.69 18.39 -4.82
CA THR A 41 -9.71 19.22 -5.54
C THR A 41 -9.79 18.94 -7.04
N HIS A 42 -9.72 17.68 -7.46
CA HIS A 42 -9.80 17.34 -8.88
C HIS A 42 -11.17 17.68 -9.49
N THR A 43 -12.26 17.56 -8.74
CA THR A 43 -13.61 17.94 -9.21
C THR A 43 -13.73 19.46 -9.38
N VAL A 44 -13.19 20.26 -8.46
CA VAL A 44 -13.25 21.72 -8.53
C VAL A 44 -12.42 22.26 -9.71
N PHE A 45 -11.22 21.72 -9.93
CA PHE A 45 -10.32 22.21 -10.99
C PHE A 45 -10.56 21.58 -12.36
N GLY A 46 -11.05 20.34 -12.41
CA GLY A 46 -11.23 19.57 -13.65
C GLY A 46 -12.68 19.21 -13.97
N GLY A 47 -13.65 19.66 -13.18
CA GLY A 47 -15.05 19.31 -13.32
C GLY A 47 -15.27 17.79 -13.31
N PHE A 48 -16.10 17.31 -14.24
CA PHE A 48 -16.41 15.89 -14.35
C PHE A 48 -15.23 15.04 -14.82
N ALA A 49 -14.33 15.59 -15.65
CA ALA A 49 -13.13 14.88 -16.08
C ALA A 49 -12.18 14.65 -14.89
N GLY A 50 -12.01 15.67 -14.04
CA GLY A 50 -11.22 15.55 -12.82
C GLY A 50 -11.85 14.61 -11.78
N LEU A 51 -13.17 14.60 -11.66
CA LEU A 51 -13.85 13.61 -10.83
C LEU A 51 -13.57 12.17 -11.31
N LYS A 52 -13.65 11.92 -12.63
CA LYS A 52 -13.32 10.59 -13.20
C LYS A 52 -11.88 10.20 -12.93
N PHE A 53 -10.95 11.13 -13.08
CA PHE A 53 -9.54 10.91 -12.79
C PHE A 53 -9.31 10.50 -11.33
N ALA A 54 -9.82 11.29 -10.38
CA ALA A 54 -9.68 10.99 -8.96
C ALA A 54 -10.43 9.71 -8.55
N ALA A 55 -11.64 9.50 -9.08
CA ALA A 55 -12.42 8.29 -8.80
C ALA A 55 -11.76 7.02 -9.35
N SER A 56 -11.16 7.09 -10.54
CA SER A 56 -10.45 5.94 -11.14
C SER A 56 -9.19 5.58 -10.36
N GLY A 57 -8.40 6.57 -9.92
CA GLY A 57 -7.24 6.33 -9.07
C GLY A 57 -7.63 5.82 -7.68
N PHE A 58 -8.68 6.37 -7.07
CA PHE A 58 -9.26 5.84 -5.83
C PHE A 58 -9.69 4.38 -5.96
N ALA A 59 -10.46 4.06 -7.01
CA ALA A 59 -10.94 2.71 -7.25
C ALA A 59 -9.81 1.72 -7.48
N LEU A 60 -8.78 2.11 -8.23
CA LEU A 60 -7.60 1.28 -8.44
C LEU A 60 -6.83 1.07 -7.14
N GLY A 61 -6.54 2.13 -6.37
CA GLY A 61 -5.83 2.02 -5.10
C GLY A 61 -6.56 1.14 -4.09
N PHE A 62 -7.89 1.26 -4.03
CA PHE A 62 -8.74 0.39 -3.22
C PHE A 62 -8.71 -1.06 -3.70
N ALA A 63 -8.96 -1.31 -4.99
CA ALA A 63 -9.04 -2.65 -5.56
C ALA A 63 -7.72 -3.40 -5.47
N ALA A 64 -6.60 -2.72 -5.74
CA ALA A 64 -5.26 -3.31 -5.70
C ALA A 64 -4.89 -3.79 -4.29
N MET A 65 -5.33 -3.06 -3.26
CA MET A 65 -5.09 -3.41 -1.86
C MET A 65 -6.20 -4.27 -1.24
N ALA A 66 -7.39 -4.36 -1.85
CA ALA A 66 -8.48 -5.19 -1.36
C ALA A 66 -8.09 -6.68 -1.33
N ILE A 67 -7.37 -7.17 -2.33
CA ILE A 67 -6.92 -8.57 -2.42
C ILE A 67 -6.07 -8.96 -1.18
N PRO A 68 -4.93 -8.29 -0.91
CA PRO A 68 -4.13 -8.60 0.28
C PRO A 68 -4.85 -8.36 1.62
N TYR A 69 -5.84 -7.44 1.65
CA TYR A 69 -6.68 -7.25 2.84
C TYR A 69 -7.57 -8.46 3.12
N PHE A 70 -8.26 -9.00 2.11
CA PHE A 70 -9.09 -10.21 2.27
C PHE A 70 -8.26 -11.45 2.61
N LEU A 71 -7.00 -11.50 2.17
CA LEU A 71 -6.05 -12.54 2.56
C LEU A 71 -5.48 -12.37 3.98
N GLY A 72 -5.87 -11.30 4.70
CA GLY A 72 -5.42 -11.03 6.07
C GLY A 72 -3.95 -10.60 6.17
N VAL A 73 -3.33 -10.20 5.06
CA VAL A 73 -1.90 -9.81 5.01
C VAL A 73 -1.67 -8.43 5.63
N MET A 74 -2.65 -7.53 5.50
CA MET A 74 -2.52 -6.14 5.96
C MET A 74 -3.85 -5.56 6.47
N GLY A 75 -3.80 -4.36 7.06
CA GLY A 75 -4.95 -3.73 7.69
C GLY A 75 -5.85 -2.97 6.72
N ALA A 76 -7.10 -2.75 7.13
CA ALA A 76 -8.03 -1.87 6.38
C ALA A 76 -7.53 -0.42 6.28
N GLY A 77 -6.64 0.00 7.18
CA GLY A 77 -6.00 1.32 7.14
C GLY A 77 -5.11 1.49 5.91
N ASP A 78 -4.33 0.47 5.56
CA ASP A 78 -3.40 0.47 4.43
C ASP A 78 -4.16 0.60 3.10
N VAL A 79 -5.26 -0.15 2.96
CA VAL A 79 -6.17 -0.07 1.81
C VAL A 79 -6.70 1.34 1.62
N LYS A 80 -7.16 1.98 2.71
CA LYS A 80 -7.71 3.34 2.66
C LYS A 80 -6.65 4.38 2.36
N LEU A 81 -5.43 4.21 2.89
CA LEU A 81 -4.33 5.11 2.58
C LEU A 81 -4.01 5.06 1.09
N MET A 82 -3.88 3.86 0.52
CA MET A 82 -3.59 3.70 -0.90
C MET A 82 -4.72 4.22 -1.80
N ALA A 83 -5.97 4.01 -1.40
CA ALA A 83 -7.12 4.58 -2.09
C ALA A 83 -7.09 6.13 -2.05
N GLY A 84 -6.70 6.72 -0.91
CA GLY A 84 -6.52 8.16 -0.77
C GLY A 84 -5.39 8.70 -1.63
N VAL A 85 -4.23 8.04 -1.60
CA VAL A 85 -3.10 8.36 -2.49
C VAL A 85 -3.55 8.29 -3.95
N GLY A 86 -4.33 7.26 -4.31
CA GLY A 86 -4.81 7.12 -5.67
C GLY A 86 -5.82 8.18 -6.10
N ALA A 87 -6.63 8.72 -5.18
CA ALA A 87 -7.52 9.84 -5.47
C ALA A 87 -6.77 11.11 -5.91
N TRP A 88 -5.52 11.28 -5.47
CA TRP A 88 -4.65 12.41 -5.82
C TRP A 88 -3.75 12.15 -7.02
N LEU A 89 -3.31 10.91 -7.20
CA LEU A 89 -2.39 10.53 -8.28
C LEU A 89 -3.11 10.10 -9.56
N GLY A 90 -4.36 9.65 -9.49
CA GLY A 90 -5.08 9.06 -10.62
C GLY A 90 -4.52 7.71 -11.04
N LEU A 91 -5.13 7.11 -12.06
CA LEU A 91 -4.98 5.68 -12.37
C LEU A 91 -3.52 5.24 -12.64
N ASP A 92 -2.82 5.91 -13.56
CA ASP A 92 -1.49 5.45 -14.02
C ASP A 92 -0.40 5.55 -12.95
N ALA A 93 -0.37 6.69 -12.23
CA ALA A 93 0.59 6.89 -11.15
C ALA A 93 0.23 6.04 -9.92
N THR A 94 -1.04 5.76 -9.67
CA THR A 94 -1.45 4.83 -8.60
C THR A 94 -0.98 3.41 -8.88
N LEU A 95 -1.08 2.96 -10.13
CA LEU A 95 -0.58 1.63 -10.51
C LEU A 95 0.93 1.53 -10.29
N THR A 96 1.67 2.57 -10.71
CA THR A 96 3.12 2.63 -10.51
C THR A 96 3.48 2.67 -9.02
N ALA A 97 2.77 3.50 -8.22
CA ALA A 97 2.94 3.56 -6.78
C ALA A 97 2.66 2.23 -6.10
N PHE A 98 1.63 1.50 -6.56
CA PHE A 98 1.29 0.18 -6.04
C PHE A 98 2.39 -0.84 -6.32
N LEU A 99 2.90 -0.89 -7.54
CA LEU A 99 4.00 -1.79 -7.90
C LEU A 99 5.26 -1.47 -7.10
N CYS A 100 5.62 -0.19 -6.97
CA CYS A 100 6.75 0.23 -6.15
C CYS A 100 6.53 -0.09 -4.66
N THR A 101 5.30 0.03 -4.15
CA THR A 101 4.92 -0.35 -2.78
C THR A 101 5.08 -1.84 -2.55
N CYS A 102 4.61 -2.68 -3.49
CA CYS A 102 4.77 -4.13 -3.42
C CYS A 102 6.25 -4.53 -3.40
N MET A 103 7.09 -3.88 -4.22
CA MET A 103 8.54 -4.10 -4.21
C MET A 103 9.17 -3.68 -2.88
N ALA A 104 8.85 -2.48 -2.39
CA ALA A 104 9.36 -1.97 -1.11
C ALA A 104 8.93 -2.87 0.07
N GLY A 105 7.66 -3.28 0.10
CA GLY A 105 7.13 -4.21 1.08
C GLY A 105 7.79 -5.59 1.02
N GLY A 106 8.07 -6.10 -0.19
CA GLY A 106 8.80 -7.34 -0.40
C GLY A 106 10.24 -7.29 0.10
N VAL A 107 10.97 -6.22 -0.22
CA VAL A 107 12.34 -5.99 0.29
C VAL A 107 12.34 -5.86 1.81
N TYR A 108 11.37 -5.14 2.38
CA TYR A 108 11.22 -4.99 3.82
C TYR A 108 10.92 -6.34 4.50
N ALA A 109 10.03 -7.16 3.93
CA ALA A 109 9.75 -8.50 4.42
C ALA A 109 11.00 -9.40 4.39
N LEU A 110 11.76 -9.38 3.29
CA LEU A 110 13.01 -10.14 3.18
C LEU A 110 14.06 -9.66 4.18
N GLY A 111 14.19 -8.36 4.40
CA GLY A 111 15.09 -7.78 5.41
C GLY A 111 14.74 -8.29 6.80
N VAL A 112 13.47 -8.17 7.21
CA VAL A 112 13.00 -8.66 8.51
C VAL A 112 13.25 -10.17 8.67
N LEU A 113 13.01 -10.95 7.62
CA LEU A 113 13.25 -12.39 7.62
C LEU A 113 14.73 -12.75 7.74
N ALA A 114 15.62 -11.97 7.10
CA ALA A 114 17.05 -12.18 7.15
C ALA A 114 17.65 -11.88 8.54
N PHE A 115 17.09 -10.91 9.27
CA PHE A 115 17.55 -10.56 10.63
C PHE A 115 17.16 -11.61 11.68
N ASP A 116 16.08 -12.38 11.47
CA ASP A 116 15.67 -13.44 12.39
C ASP A 116 15.63 -14.81 11.70
N ARG A 117 16.78 -15.50 11.71
CA ARG A 117 16.93 -16.86 11.17
C ARG A 117 15.93 -17.86 11.74
N LYS A 118 15.46 -17.68 12.99
CA LYS A 118 14.47 -18.58 13.60
C LYS A 118 13.09 -18.38 12.96
N THR A 119 12.71 -17.12 12.76
CA THR A 119 11.48 -16.77 12.03
C THR A 119 11.54 -17.22 10.57
N MET A 120 12.69 -17.07 9.90
CA MET A 120 12.90 -17.57 8.54
C MET A 120 12.66 -19.08 8.42
N MET A 121 13.30 -19.86 9.30
CA MET A 121 13.14 -21.32 9.29
C MET A 121 11.72 -21.75 9.66
N ALA A 122 11.02 -21.00 10.51
CA ALA A 122 9.62 -21.26 10.83
C ALA A 122 8.69 -21.01 9.63
N VAL A 123 8.88 -19.91 8.89
CA VAL A 123 8.11 -19.60 7.68
C VAL A 123 8.37 -20.65 6.59
N LEU A 124 9.64 -21.00 6.33
CA LEU A 124 10.01 -22.05 5.38
C LEU A 124 9.42 -23.41 5.73
N ARG A 125 9.45 -23.80 7.01
CA ARG A 125 8.87 -25.06 7.48
C ARG A 125 7.35 -25.06 7.34
N ASN A 126 6.69 -23.94 7.63
CA ASN A 126 5.24 -23.79 7.42
C ASN A 126 4.88 -23.89 5.93
N ILE A 127 5.63 -23.24 5.04
CA ILE A 127 5.41 -23.33 3.58
C ILE A 127 5.64 -24.77 3.10
N ALA A 128 6.73 -25.41 3.53
CA ALA A 128 7.04 -26.80 3.15
C ALA A 128 5.97 -27.78 3.65
N ASN A 129 5.49 -27.62 4.89
CA ASN A 129 4.41 -28.43 5.45
C ASN A 129 3.10 -28.23 4.70
N VAL A 130 2.72 -26.99 4.39
CA VAL A 130 1.51 -26.71 3.59
C VAL A 130 1.64 -27.30 2.19
N PHE A 131 2.81 -27.20 1.56
CA PHE A 131 3.07 -27.75 0.23
C PHE A 131 3.03 -29.29 0.23
N LEU A 132 3.64 -29.94 1.23
CA LEU A 132 3.59 -31.40 1.39
C LEU A 132 2.17 -31.89 1.70
N VAL A 133 1.43 -31.22 2.57
CA VAL A 133 0.02 -31.54 2.89
C VAL A 133 -0.87 -31.32 1.67
N PHE A 134 -0.62 -30.27 0.88
CA PHE A 134 -1.35 -30.03 -0.37
C PHE A 134 -1.14 -31.16 -1.38
N ILE A 135 0.10 -31.60 -1.58
CA ILE A 135 0.43 -32.73 -2.46
C ILE A 135 -0.16 -34.04 -1.93
N ALA A 136 -0.05 -34.30 -0.62
CA ALA A 136 -0.47 -35.56 -0.01
C ALA A 136 -1.98 -35.70 0.12
N THR A 137 -2.70 -34.60 0.39
CA THR A 137 -4.12 -34.65 0.79
C THR A 137 -5.07 -34.10 -0.26
N ARG A 138 -4.56 -33.40 -1.31
CA ARG A 138 -5.37 -32.63 -2.29
C ARG A 138 -6.44 -31.70 -1.66
N SER A 139 -6.33 -31.41 -0.37
CA SER A 139 -7.26 -30.61 0.40
C SER A 139 -6.49 -29.47 1.06
N PHE A 140 -7.03 -28.26 0.97
CA PHE A 140 -6.39 -27.05 1.48
C PHE A 140 -6.69 -26.89 2.98
N ASN A 141 -6.19 -27.81 3.80
CA ASN A 141 -6.31 -27.69 5.26
C ASN A 141 -5.10 -26.92 5.80
N PHE A 142 -5.27 -25.60 5.91
CA PHE A 142 -4.27 -24.70 6.50
C PHE A 142 -4.35 -24.79 8.02
N ALA A 143 -3.60 -25.72 8.62
CA ALA A 143 -3.37 -25.76 10.06
C ALA A 143 -2.00 -25.12 10.33
N PRO A 144 -1.93 -23.80 10.62
CA PRO A 144 -0.66 -23.16 10.90
C PRO A 144 -0.07 -23.80 12.16
N THR A 145 1.11 -24.41 12.05
CA THR A 145 1.91 -24.80 13.21
C THR A 145 2.15 -23.53 14.01
N SER A 146 1.51 -23.44 15.17
CA SER A 146 1.53 -22.29 16.07
C SER A 146 2.97 -21.95 16.44
N THR A 147 3.58 -21.01 15.71
CA THR A 147 4.75 -20.32 16.21
C THR A 147 4.29 -19.53 17.44
N GLU A 148 4.81 -19.87 18.62
CA GLU A 148 4.58 -19.13 19.89
C GLU A 148 4.80 -17.61 19.76
N LYS A 149 5.63 -17.20 18.80
CA LYS A 149 5.81 -15.80 18.40
C LYS A 149 4.91 -15.44 17.22
N ALA A 150 4.06 -14.45 17.45
CA ALA A 150 3.44 -13.70 16.36
C ALA A 150 4.53 -13.11 15.46
N LEU A 151 4.43 -13.34 14.15
CA LEU A 151 5.31 -12.71 13.17
C LEU A 151 5.28 -11.19 13.35
N PRO A 152 6.43 -10.50 13.24
CA PRO A 152 6.45 -9.04 13.33
C PRO A 152 5.55 -8.45 12.25
N ARG A 153 4.55 -7.68 12.66
CA ARG A 153 3.68 -6.95 11.74
C ARG A 153 4.51 -5.91 10.99
N LEU A 154 4.52 -6.03 9.67
CA LEU A 154 5.26 -5.11 8.83
C LEU A 154 4.52 -3.76 8.82
N CYS A 155 5.27 -2.67 8.98
CA CYS A 155 4.74 -1.32 8.89
C CYS A 155 4.51 -0.98 7.41
N TYR A 156 3.32 -1.31 6.90
CA TYR A 156 2.98 -1.20 5.49
C TYR A 156 2.78 0.25 5.03
N GLY A 157 2.46 1.16 5.95
CA GLY A 157 2.39 2.60 5.68
C GLY A 157 3.73 3.17 5.21
N LEU A 158 4.85 2.64 5.73
CA LEU A 158 6.19 3.03 5.28
C LEU A 158 6.47 2.54 3.84
N ALA A 159 6.03 1.32 3.51
CA ALA A 159 6.16 0.78 2.16
C ALA A 159 5.31 1.59 1.16
N ILE A 160 4.08 1.96 1.54
CA ILE A 160 3.21 2.82 0.72
C ILE A 160 3.86 4.19 0.51
N ALA A 161 4.42 4.79 1.56
CA ALA A 161 5.12 6.07 1.46
C ALA A 161 6.32 6.00 0.50
N ALA A 162 7.19 5.01 0.68
CA ALA A 162 8.37 4.81 -0.17
C ALA A 162 7.98 4.54 -1.64
N GLY A 163 6.99 3.68 -1.86
CA GLY A 163 6.50 3.37 -3.20
C GLY A 163 5.88 4.58 -3.88
N THR A 164 5.10 5.38 -3.13
CA THR A 164 4.47 6.60 -3.65
C THR A 164 5.51 7.66 -4.01
N PHE A 165 6.47 7.95 -3.14
CA PHE A 165 7.53 8.92 -3.45
C PHE A 165 8.38 8.49 -4.66
N THR A 166 8.66 7.20 -4.77
CA THR A 166 9.40 6.65 -5.91
C THR A 166 8.61 6.78 -7.20
N ALA A 167 7.31 6.46 -7.18
CA ALA A 167 6.43 6.62 -8.33
C ALA A 167 6.30 8.09 -8.75
N MET A 168 6.17 9.01 -7.79
CA MET A 168 6.14 10.45 -8.08
C MET A 168 7.46 10.93 -8.70
N GLY A 169 8.60 10.48 -8.19
CA GLY A 169 9.91 10.80 -8.76
C GLY A 169 10.11 10.25 -10.17
N LEU A 170 9.70 8.99 -10.41
CA LEU A 170 9.74 8.36 -11.73
C LEU A 170 8.81 9.07 -12.72
N TYR A 171 7.61 9.45 -12.27
CA TYR A 171 6.66 10.16 -13.10
C TYR A 171 7.18 11.57 -13.46
N ALA A 172 7.73 12.29 -12.49
CA ALA A 172 8.36 13.59 -12.72
C ALA A 172 9.54 13.49 -13.69
N TRP A 173 10.35 12.42 -13.58
CA TRP A 173 11.48 12.20 -14.48
C TRP A 173 11.05 11.87 -15.91
N ARG A 174 9.98 11.09 -16.10
CA ARG A 174 9.48 10.71 -17.43
C ARG A 174 8.76 11.85 -18.14
N THR A 175 8.06 12.70 -17.42
CA THR A 175 7.09 13.65 -17.99
C THR A 175 7.57 15.09 -17.92
N GLY A 176 8.65 15.38 -17.17
CA GLY A 176 9.16 16.75 -16.97
C GLY A 176 8.21 17.66 -16.17
N SER A 177 7.11 17.12 -15.67
CA SER A 177 6.10 17.78 -14.85
C SER A 177 5.46 16.73 -13.93
N ILE A 178 5.04 17.14 -12.73
CA ILE A 178 4.27 16.26 -11.83
C ILE A 178 2.79 16.21 -12.29
N HIS A 179 2.43 17.06 -13.26
CA HIS A 179 1.12 17.10 -13.89
C HIS A 179 0.74 15.76 -14.53
N ILE A 180 -0.33 15.18 -14.00
CA ILE A 180 -1.19 14.22 -14.69
C ILE A 180 -2.48 14.99 -14.99
N GLY A 181 -2.40 15.90 -15.96
CA GLY A 181 -3.56 16.65 -16.45
C GLY A 181 -4.27 15.84 -17.53
N TYR A 182 -5.59 15.87 -17.49
CA TYR A 182 -6.49 15.47 -18.58
C TYR A 182 -6.55 16.56 -19.66
#